data_AF-A0A5N8X517-F1
#
_entry.id   AF-A0A5N8X517-F1
#
_cell.length_a   1.000
_cell.length_b   1.000
_cell.length_c   1.000
_cell.angle_alpha   90.00
_cell.angle_beta   90.00
_cell.angle_gamma   90.00
#
_symmetry.space_group_name_H-M   'P 1'
#
loop_
_entity.id
_entity.type
_entity.pdbx_description
1 polymer ?
#
loop_
_entity_poly.entity_id
_entity_poly.type
_entity_poly.pdbx_seq_one_letter_code
_entity_poly.pdbx_strand_id
1 'polypeptide(L)'
;LPAPPHAAAFPYPAVPAGVLTEQHKQLSMLLVRTTLGKGLGGDPEDAARLSGELAVAIRDEVARHGGKVSGVLGPVTFALFGVVRTREDDAERAVRAGRAILRRLRQYGAGGPVPVHGGSAPRVAVATGVVVVTCSADGTGAVPIVNGAVPKSCADLLETVPPGGIRVCATTRSGTERSLVYGPAGPDGASEPLGARTARTDTPPALVGRDREVEQLGGALGDVARRQRPCLLTVLGEPGAGKSRLMAELARLARRSPHGYRVVTGHSSWCDRDRPLALLDRTLASATGTDDRARDALARTVHALFGTGDRGRWLLDRLGPLLRDEPPAPADWPDLAAAWRLLLTGLAAERPLLLVLEDLHTAPDPILDLVTELADAAGPVPLLLAVTARPELLDRRPTWGGGRRDALAVTLDPLDEPSSAALLDALLTDSDGALPADLRRDVLARVGGNPLYAVEYARELSVQGPGRPAGPPTMPRHVRQVVAAHLDTLPPLAKAVLVCASALGGVCCADGVAAVGGVDRAEAAHWLDHLERRDFLRRSRHPSATGALRYAFRHPATREAVDALVPRTVREDRRRRAEAWTESTAAQLTARP
;
A
#
# COMPACT_ATOMS: atom_id res chain seq x y z
N LEU A 1 12.54 -14.18 -24.47
CA LEU A 1 11.32 -13.93 -25.29
C LEU A 1 11.76 -13.16 -26.53
N PRO A 2 11.34 -13.55 -27.74
CA PRO A 2 11.57 -12.72 -28.91
C PRO A 2 10.77 -11.42 -28.74
N ALA A 3 11.32 -10.32 -29.25
CA ALA A 3 10.72 -8.98 -29.16
C ALA A 3 9.27 -8.97 -29.67
N PRO A 4 8.37 -8.13 -29.10
CA PRO A 4 7.03 -8.01 -29.63
C PRO A 4 7.09 -7.54 -31.08
N PRO A 5 6.30 -8.12 -32.00
CA PRO A 5 6.22 -7.64 -33.37
C PRO A 5 5.75 -6.18 -33.36
N HIS A 6 6.41 -5.38 -34.21
CA HIS A 6 6.19 -3.96 -34.39
C HIS A 6 4.71 -3.58 -34.36
N ALA A 7 4.43 -2.50 -33.63
CA ALA A 7 3.17 -1.81 -33.50
C ALA A 7 2.59 -1.44 -34.88
N ALA A 8 1.80 -2.33 -35.46
CA ALA A 8 0.73 -1.94 -36.36
C ALA A 8 -0.34 -1.27 -35.50
N ALA A 9 -0.72 -0.05 -35.87
CA ALA A 9 -1.62 0.81 -35.13
C ALA A 9 -2.87 0.04 -34.66
N PHE A 10 -3.06 -0.04 -33.34
CA PHE A 10 -4.25 -0.63 -32.71
C PHE A 10 -5.49 0.17 -33.15
N PRO A 11 -6.42 -0.39 -33.92
CA PRO A 11 -7.73 0.20 -34.10
C PRO A 11 -8.61 -0.34 -32.98
N TYR A 12 -8.50 0.21 -31.77
CA TYR A 12 -9.59 0.06 -30.81
C TYR A 12 -10.74 0.96 -31.28
N PRO A 13 -12.01 0.53 -31.18
CA PRO A 13 -13.05 1.52 -30.97
C PRO A 13 -12.66 2.25 -29.68
N ALA A 14 -12.42 3.55 -29.78
CA ALA A 14 -12.25 4.39 -28.62
C ALA A 14 -13.36 4.02 -27.62
N VAL A 15 -13.00 3.79 -26.34
CA VAL A 15 -13.98 3.95 -25.27
C VAL A 15 -14.70 5.26 -25.61
N PRO A 16 -16.02 5.28 -25.85
CA PRO A 16 -16.64 6.44 -26.44
C PRO A 16 -16.27 7.65 -25.60
N ALA A 17 -15.64 8.66 -26.21
CA ALA A 17 -15.24 9.86 -25.53
C ALA A 17 -16.50 10.43 -24.83
N GLY A 18 -16.46 10.50 -23.50
CA GLY A 18 -17.61 10.92 -22.68
C GLY A 18 -18.40 9.83 -21.95
N VAL A 19 -18.01 8.54 -21.99
CA VAL A 19 -18.60 7.55 -21.06
C VAL A 19 -18.06 7.80 -19.66
N LEU A 20 -18.85 8.52 -18.88
CA LEU A 20 -18.73 8.61 -17.43
C LEU A 20 -18.92 7.21 -16.84
N THR A 21 -17.84 6.54 -16.46
CA THR A 21 -17.94 5.27 -15.73
C THR A 21 -18.16 5.55 -14.25
N GLU A 22 -19.36 5.25 -13.76
CA GLU A 22 -19.63 5.19 -12.34
C GLU A 22 -18.95 3.96 -11.75
N GLN A 23 -18.16 4.14 -10.70
CA GLN A 23 -17.72 3.03 -9.88
C GLN A 23 -17.88 3.32 -8.39
N HIS A 24 -18.12 2.27 -7.62
CA HIS A 24 -17.97 2.36 -6.18
C HIS A 24 -16.47 2.42 -5.86
N LYS A 25 -16.07 3.43 -5.09
CA LYS A 25 -14.72 3.53 -4.51
C LYS A 25 -14.80 3.82 -3.04
N GLN A 26 -13.88 3.23 -2.29
CA GLN A 26 -13.58 3.73 -0.96
C GLN A 26 -12.54 4.84 -1.09
N LEU A 27 -12.87 6.04 -0.63
CA LEU A 27 -11.96 7.18 -0.64
C LEU A 27 -11.92 7.86 0.72
N SER A 28 -10.85 8.63 0.94
CA SER A 28 -10.71 9.50 2.10
C SER A 28 -10.74 10.96 1.64
N MET A 29 -11.69 11.73 2.18
CA MET A 29 -11.83 13.16 1.95
C MET A 29 -11.20 13.91 3.13
N LEU A 30 -10.41 14.93 2.82
CA LEU A 30 -9.82 15.86 3.77
C LEU A 30 -10.36 17.26 3.49
N LEU A 31 -10.94 17.89 4.52
CA LEU A 31 -11.36 19.29 4.49
C LEU A 31 -10.45 20.12 5.39
N VAL A 32 -10.00 21.26 4.88
CA VAL A 32 -9.22 22.25 5.64
C VAL A 32 -9.97 23.57 5.59
N ARG A 33 -10.39 24.07 6.75
CA ARG A 33 -10.96 25.42 6.88
C ARG A 33 -9.91 26.36 7.41
N THR A 34 -9.55 27.36 6.60
CA THR A 34 -8.68 28.46 6.97
C THR A 34 -9.54 29.68 7.25
N THR A 35 -9.64 30.08 8.52
CA THR A 35 -10.21 31.38 8.85
C THR A 35 -9.12 32.45 8.68
N LEU A 36 -9.48 33.64 8.20
CA LEU A 36 -8.61 34.82 8.23
C LEU A 36 -9.03 35.68 9.42
N GLY A 37 -8.07 36.16 10.22
CA GLY A 37 -8.37 36.98 11.40
C GLY A 37 -9.05 38.30 11.01
N LYS A 38 -9.98 38.79 11.84
CA LYS A 38 -10.73 40.04 11.61
C LYS A 38 -9.85 41.31 11.53
N GLY A 39 -8.57 41.23 11.90
CA GLY A 39 -7.62 42.35 11.86
C GLY A 39 -6.86 42.55 10.53
N LEU A 40 -7.03 41.65 9.55
CA LEU A 40 -6.38 41.73 8.23
C LEU A 40 -7.35 42.16 7.11
N GLY A 41 -8.58 42.56 7.48
CA GLY A 41 -9.69 42.83 6.56
C GLY A 41 -9.85 44.29 6.14
N GLY A 42 -8.76 45.00 5.86
CA GLY A 42 -8.86 46.33 5.24
C GLY A 42 -8.97 46.26 3.72
N ASP A 43 -8.12 45.44 3.10
CA ASP A 43 -7.96 45.35 1.64
C ASP A 43 -8.28 43.92 1.12
N PRO A 44 -9.25 43.77 0.20
CA PRO A 44 -9.53 42.51 -0.48
C PRO A 44 -8.31 41.88 -1.18
N GLU A 45 -7.35 42.68 -1.65
CA GLU A 45 -6.17 42.18 -2.36
C GLU A 45 -5.20 41.43 -1.42
N ASP A 46 -5.00 41.95 -0.21
CA ASP A 46 -4.16 41.29 0.81
C ASP A 46 -4.78 39.97 1.28
N ALA A 47 -6.09 39.93 1.47
CA ALA A 47 -6.82 38.72 1.81
C ALA A 47 -6.74 37.66 0.70
N ALA A 48 -6.81 38.08 -0.58
CA ALA A 48 -6.64 37.20 -1.73
C ALA A 48 -5.21 36.64 -1.83
N ARG A 49 -4.19 37.48 -1.66
CA ARG A 49 -2.78 37.06 -1.63
C ARG A 49 -2.53 36.02 -0.54
N LEU A 50 -2.98 36.29 0.68
CA LEU A 50 -2.81 35.34 1.80
C LEU A 50 -3.51 34.01 1.56
N SER A 51 -4.74 34.06 1.04
CA SER A 51 -5.51 32.86 0.69
C SER A 51 -4.77 32.03 -0.36
N GLY A 52 -4.12 32.69 -1.33
CA GLY A 52 -3.27 32.06 -2.33
C GLY A 52 -2.07 31.32 -1.71
N GLU A 53 -1.32 31.97 -0.83
CA GLU A 53 -0.17 31.37 -0.14
C GLU A 53 -0.57 30.16 0.72
N LEU A 54 -1.66 30.29 1.49
CA LEU A 54 -2.20 29.18 2.29
C LEU A 54 -2.66 28.02 1.41
N ALA A 55 -3.34 28.30 0.29
CA ALA A 55 -3.78 27.29 -0.65
C ALA A 55 -2.61 26.54 -1.30
N VAL A 56 -1.49 27.23 -1.58
CA VAL A 56 -0.25 26.61 -2.06
C VAL A 56 0.35 25.70 -0.99
N ALA A 57 0.47 26.17 0.25
CA ALA A 57 0.98 25.36 1.36
C ALA A 57 0.12 24.11 1.61
N ILE A 58 -1.20 24.22 1.57
CA ILE A 58 -2.13 23.08 1.69
C ILE A 58 -1.94 22.12 0.51
N ARG A 59 -1.88 22.64 -0.73
CA ARG A 59 -1.70 21.83 -1.93
C ARG A 59 -0.40 21.04 -1.89
N ASP A 60 0.70 21.67 -1.49
CA ASP A 60 1.99 21.02 -1.31
C ASP A 60 1.91 19.87 -0.30
N GLU A 61 1.32 20.10 0.88
CA GLU A 61 1.21 19.04 1.90
C GLU A 61 0.31 17.88 1.46
N VAL A 62 -0.81 18.20 0.80
CA VAL A 62 -1.69 17.17 0.23
C VAL A 62 -0.96 16.36 -0.83
N ALA A 63 -0.23 17.02 -1.73
CA ALA A 63 0.55 16.37 -2.78
C ALA A 63 1.72 15.54 -2.20
N ARG A 64 2.38 16.01 -1.14
CA ARG A 64 3.43 15.25 -0.41
C ARG A 64 2.94 13.93 0.16
N HIS A 65 1.66 13.89 0.54
CA HIS A 65 1.01 12.68 1.00
C HIS A 65 0.24 11.99 -0.14
N GLY A 66 0.46 12.40 -1.40
CA GLY A 66 -0.14 11.96 -2.66
C GLY A 66 -1.67 11.91 -2.70
N GLY A 67 -2.31 12.88 -2.04
CA GLY A 67 -3.68 13.26 -2.31
C GLY A 67 -3.76 14.28 -3.44
N LYS A 68 -4.96 14.55 -3.94
CA LYS A 68 -5.22 15.58 -4.96
C LYS A 68 -6.21 16.60 -4.42
N VAL A 69 -5.79 17.87 -4.38
CA VAL A 69 -6.73 18.98 -4.12
C VAL A 69 -7.71 19.05 -5.28
N SER A 70 -8.99 18.93 -4.96
CA SER A 70 -10.07 18.83 -5.97
C SER A 70 -10.83 20.15 -6.14
N GLY A 71 -10.78 21.03 -5.14
CA GLY A 71 -11.32 22.38 -5.26
C GLY A 71 -11.18 23.19 -3.96
N VAL A 72 -11.56 24.46 -4.07
CA VAL A 72 -11.66 25.41 -2.96
C VAL A 72 -13.07 26.00 -2.99
N LEU A 73 -13.76 25.98 -1.86
CA LEU A 73 -15.09 26.55 -1.67
C LEU A 73 -15.04 27.56 -0.51
N GLY A 74 -14.91 28.84 -0.84
CA GLY A 74 -14.71 29.90 0.15
C GLY A 74 -13.48 29.64 1.02
N PRO A 75 -13.59 29.59 2.37
CA PRO A 75 -12.48 29.31 3.27
C PRO A 75 -12.14 27.82 3.39
N VAL A 76 -12.81 26.93 2.65
CA VAL A 76 -12.64 25.48 2.75
C VAL A 76 -11.93 24.94 1.52
N THR A 77 -10.74 24.37 1.73
CA THR A 77 -10.05 23.58 0.71
C THR A 77 -10.39 22.11 0.92
N PHE A 78 -10.72 21.38 -0.15
CA PHE A 78 -10.95 19.94 -0.07
C PHE A 78 -10.00 19.13 -0.96
N ALA A 79 -9.52 18.05 -0.40
CA ALA A 79 -8.62 17.11 -1.04
C ALA A 79 -9.17 15.69 -0.96
N LEU A 80 -8.86 14.90 -1.98
CA LEU A 80 -9.28 13.51 -2.10
C LEU A 80 -8.07 12.59 -2.17
N PHE A 81 -8.15 11.48 -1.45
CA PHE A 81 -7.19 10.37 -1.45
C PHE A 81 -7.90 9.12 -1.95
N GLY A 82 -7.25 8.37 -2.84
CA GLY A 82 -7.81 7.12 -3.40
C GLY A 82 -8.69 7.25 -4.65
N VAL A 83 -8.78 8.43 -5.26
CA VAL A 83 -9.68 8.64 -6.42
C VAL A 83 -9.13 8.06 -7.72
N VAL A 84 -7.89 8.41 -8.08
CA VAL A 84 -7.25 7.92 -9.32
C VAL A 84 -6.86 6.45 -9.15
N ARG A 85 -6.22 6.13 -8.02
CA ARG A 85 -5.88 4.76 -7.61
C ARG A 85 -6.13 4.61 -6.11
N THR A 86 -6.93 3.62 -5.73
CA THR A 86 -7.15 3.25 -4.33
C THR A 86 -5.89 2.61 -3.74
N ARG A 87 -5.57 2.95 -2.49
CA ARG A 87 -4.45 2.39 -1.71
C ARG A 87 -4.90 1.98 -0.33
N GLU A 88 -4.15 1.04 0.24
CA GLU A 88 -4.37 0.50 1.58
C GLU A 88 -4.23 1.58 2.66
N ASP A 89 -3.35 2.56 2.46
CA ASP A 89 -3.00 3.60 3.42
C ASP A 89 -3.63 4.98 3.12
N ASP A 90 -4.59 5.08 2.20
CA ASP A 90 -5.19 6.38 1.80
C ASP A 90 -5.79 7.14 3.00
N ALA A 91 -6.44 6.43 3.93
CA ALA A 91 -6.99 7.02 5.14
C ALA A 91 -5.89 7.54 6.07
N GLU A 92 -4.80 6.78 6.24
CA GLU A 92 -3.66 7.20 7.04
C GLU A 92 -2.97 8.41 6.44
N ARG A 93 -2.76 8.41 5.12
CA ARG A 93 -2.17 9.50 4.36
C ARG A 93 -2.99 10.78 4.47
N ALA A 94 -4.32 10.68 4.39
CA ALA A 94 -5.20 11.83 4.60
C ALA A 94 -5.05 12.42 6.01
N VAL A 95 -4.98 11.58 7.05
CA VAL A 95 -4.79 12.04 8.43
C VAL A 95 -3.40 12.66 8.65
N ARG A 96 -2.34 12.02 8.13
CA ARG A 96 -0.97 12.54 8.18
C ARG A 96 -0.85 13.89 7.46
N ALA A 97 -1.46 14.02 6.28
CA ALA A 97 -1.54 15.28 5.53
C ALA A 97 -2.21 16.37 6.36
N GLY A 98 -3.36 16.06 6.96
CA GLY A 98 -4.07 16.99 7.84
C GLY A 98 -3.22 17.51 9.00
N ARG A 99 -2.48 16.62 9.67
CA ARG A 99 -1.55 17.00 10.75
C ARG A 99 -0.34 17.80 10.24
N ALA A 100 0.19 17.47 9.07
CA ALA A 100 1.29 18.21 8.45
C ALA A 100 0.85 19.64 8.08
N ILE A 101 -0.35 19.79 7.52
CA ILE A 101 -0.99 21.09 7.24
C ILE A 101 -1.11 21.90 8.53
N LEU A 102 -1.68 21.32 9.61
CA LEU A 102 -1.78 22.01 10.89
C LEU A 102 -0.42 22.46 11.43
N ARG A 103 0.63 21.62 11.34
CA ARG A 103 1.99 21.98 11.77
C ARG A 103 2.57 23.11 10.94
N ARG A 104 2.49 23.03 9.61
CA ARG A 104 3.03 24.04 8.68
C ARG A 104 2.30 25.38 8.83
N LEU A 105 0.97 25.35 8.93
CA LEU A 105 0.18 26.57 9.11
C LEU A 105 0.39 27.25 10.48
N ARG A 106 0.72 26.50 11.54
CA ARG A 106 1.13 27.08 12.83
C ARG A 106 2.44 27.86 12.75
N GLN A 107 3.38 27.42 11.91
CA GLN A 107 4.68 28.09 11.73
C GLN A 107 4.55 29.46 11.08
N TYR A 108 3.56 29.67 10.18
CA TYR A 108 3.27 30.99 9.63
C TYR A 108 2.81 31.99 10.70
N GLY A 109 2.14 31.54 11.77
CA GLY A 109 1.67 32.42 12.84
C GLY A 109 2.70 32.84 13.88
N ALA A 110 3.81 32.10 14.04
CA ALA A 110 4.76 32.26 15.15
C ALA A 110 6.10 32.93 14.77
N GLY A 111 6.13 33.74 13.70
CA GLY A 111 7.33 34.46 13.25
C GLY A 111 7.60 34.43 11.74
N GLY A 112 6.62 34.03 10.92
CA GLY A 112 6.71 34.12 9.45
C GLY A 112 6.49 35.54 8.92
N PRO A 113 6.78 35.81 7.63
CA PRO A 113 6.60 37.11 7.00
C PRO A 113 5.15 37.61 6.97
N VAL A 114 4.18 36.73 7.29
CA VAL A 114 2.78 37.13 7.49
C VAL A 114 2.33 36.87 8.93
N PRO A 115 2.04 37.92 9.71
CA PRO A 115 1.51 37.75 11.06
C PRO A 115 0.08 37.18 11.00
N VAL A 116 -0.09 35.89 11.30
CA VAL A 116 -1.40 35.34 11.70
C VAL A 116 -1.66 35.76 13.15
N HIS A 117 -1.82 37.07 13.38
CA HIS A 117 -2.20 37.60 14.69
C HIS A 117 -3.73 37.54 14.84
N GLY A 118 -4.21 36.94 15.93
CA GLY A 118 -5.61 37.02 16.36
C GLY A 118 -6.48 35.78 16.15
N GLY A 119 -6.13 34.66 16.80
CA GLY A 119 -7.09 33.57 17.10
C GLY A 119 -7.58 32.71 15.93
N SER A 120 -7.01 32.88 14.73
CA SER A 120 -7.47 32.20 13.53
C SER A 120 -6.71 30.90 13.28
N ALA A 121 -7.10 29.84 13.99
CA ALA A 121 -6.45 28.53 13.89
C ALA A 121 -7.17 27.63 12.86
N PRO A 122 -6.43 27.02 11.89
CA PRO A 122 -7.02 26.17 10.87
C PRO A 122 -7.70 24.96 11.49
N ARG A 123 -8.79 24.48 10.87
CA ARG A 123 -9.53 23.29 11.31
C ARG A 123 -9.47 22.23 10.22
N VAL A 124 -9.24 20.97 10.60
CA VAL A 124 -9.15 19.86 9.65
C VAL A 124 -10.12 18.74 9.99
N ALA A 125 -10.83 18.22 8.99
CA ALA A 125 -11.68 17.04 9.12
C ALA A 125 -11.30 15.98 8.09
N VAL A 126 -11.32 14.71 8.50
CA VAL A 126 -11.05 13.57 7.60
C VAL A 126 -12.13 12.50 7.70
N ALA A 127 -12.83 12.26 6.60
CA ALA A 127 -13.85 11.22 6.50
C ALA A 127 -13.51 10.20 5.42
N THR A 128 -13.65 8.92 5.75
CA THR A 128 -13.42 7.79 4.85
C THR A 128 -14.72 7.01 4.67
N GLY A 129 -15.03 6.61 3.44
CA GLY A 129 -16.21 5.79 3.17
C GLY A 129 -16.34 5.40 1.71
N VAL A 130 -17.37 4.59 1.43
CA VAL A 130 -17.72 4.18 0.08
C VAL A 130 -18.55 5.28 -0.57
N VAL A 131 -18.17 5.66 -1.78
CA VAL A 131 -18.82 6.67 -2.60
C VAL A 131 -18.95 6.15 -4.03
N VAL A 132 -19.86 6.76 -4.78
CA VAL A 132 -19.90 6.62 -6.23
C VAL A 132 -19.03 7.72 -6.80
N VAL A 133 -17.99 7.33 -7.53
CA VAL A 133 -17.14 8.28 -8.25
C VAL A 133 -17.49 8.18 -9.72
N THR A 134 -17.72 9.35 -10.31
CA THR A 134 -17.88 9.50 -11.75
C THR A 134 -16.63 10.16 -12.31
N CYS A 135 -15.83 9.41 -13.06
CA CYS A 135 -14.61 9.89 -13.72
C CYS A 135 -14.80 9.96 -15.24
N SER A 136 -14.18 10.94 -15.89
CA SER A 136 -13.98 10.90 -17.34
C SER A 136 -12.97 9.82 -17.70
N ALA A 137 -13.26 9.02 -18.73
CA ALA A 137 -12.42 7.89 -19.17
C ALA A 137 -10.99 8.30 -19.55
N ASP A 138 -10.79 9.55 -19.94
CA ASP A 138 -9.53 10.05 -20.51
C ASP A 138 -8.51 10.44 -19.44
N GLY A 139 -8.88 10.45 -18.15
CA GLY A 139 -8.01 10.89 -17.05
C GLY A 139 -7.61 12.37 -17.13
N THR A 140 -8.08 13.10 -18.14
CA THR A 140 -7.77 14.50 -18.42
C THR A 140 -8.48 15.41 -17.43
N GLY A 141 -7.81 15.73 -16.33
CA GLY A 141 -7.95 16.99 -15.59
C GLY A 141 -9.30 17.30 -14.91
N ALA A 142 -10.40 16.68 -15.29
CA ALA A 142 -11.73 16.94 -14.77
C ALA A 142 -11.80 16.55 -13.28
N VAL A 143 -12.41 17.42 -12.48
CA VAL A 143 -12.63 17.18 -11.06
C VAL A 143 -13.58 15.99 -10.94
N PRO A 144 -13.19 14.89 -10.27
CA PRO A 144 -14.05 13.74 -10.11
C PRO A 144 -15.30 14.13 -9.31
N ILE A 145 -16.48 13.76 -9.81
CA ILE A 145 -17.73 13.98 -9.07
C ILE A 145 -17.83 12.87 -8.03
N VAL A 146 -17.91 13.26 -6.76
CA VAL A 146 -18.01 12.34 -5.62
C VAL A 146 -19.41 12.42 -5.04
N ASN A 147 -20.20 11.37 -5.28
CA ASN A 147 -21.55 11.23 -4.75
C ASN A 147 -21.58 10.23 -3.59
N GLY A 148 -22.25 10.58 -2.49
CA GLY A 148 -22.43 9.70 -1.35
C GLY A 148 -22.46 10.44 -0.01
N ALA A 149 -22.42 9.69 1.09
CA ALA A 149 -22.49 10.25 2.44
C ALA A 149 -21.19 10.91 2.91
N VAL A 150 -20.04 10.61 2.28
CA VAL A 150 -18.71 11.07 2.72
C VAL A 150 -18.56 12.59 2.69
N PRO A 151 -18.92 13.32 1.61
CA PRO A 151 -18.81 14.79 1.60
C PRO A 151 -19.61 15.46 2.71
N LYS A 152 -20.87 15.03 2.91
CA LYS A 152 -21.73 15.53 3.99
C LYS A 152 -21.14 15.22 5.36
N SER A 153 -20.78 13.96 5.61
CA SER A 153 -20.19 13.53 6.89
C SER A 153 -18.88 14.28 7.20
N CYS A 154 -18.06 14.58 6.19
CA CYS A 154 -16.83 15.33 6.39
C CYS A 154 -17.09 16.80 6.73
N ALA A 155 -18.11 17.41 6.11
CA ALA A 155 -18.53 18.78 6.41
C ALA A 155 -19.13 18.89 7.83
N ASP A 156 -20.03 17.97 8.19
CA ASP A 156 -20.61 17.89 9.53
C ASP A 156 -19.52 17.72 10.60
N LEU A 157 -18.53 16.87 10.31
CA LEU A 157 -17.37 16.66 11.17
C LEU A 157 -16.56 17.94 11.36
N LEU A 158 -16.32 18.70 10.28
CA LEU A 158 -15.53 19.94 10.29
C LEU A 158 -16.10 21.01 11.21
N GLU A 159 -17.42 21.07 11.40
CA GLU A 159 -18.08 22.00 12.32
C GLU A 159 -17.79 21.71 13.80
N THR A 160 -17.54 20.45 14.12
CA THR A 160 -17.22 20.02 15.49
C THR A 160 -15.74 20.14 15.85
N VAL A 161 -14.87 20.46 14.89
CA VAL A 161 -13.40 20.49 15.10
C VAL A 161 -13.02 21.75 15.88
N PRO A 162 -12.29 21.65 17.01
CA PRO A 162 -11.82 22.83 17.73
C PRO A 162 -10.79 23.63 16.90
N PRO A 163 -10.63 24.94 17.13
CA PRO A 163 -9.61 25.75 16.44
C PRO A 163 -8.21 25.11 16.55
N GLY A 164 -7.54 24.91 15.41
CA GLY A 164 -6.20 24.30 15.37
C GLY A 164 -6.19 22.78 15.54
N GLY A 165 -7.36 22.14 15.64
CA GLY A 165 -7.53 20.72 15.82
C GLY A 165 -7.83 19.95 14.53
N ILE A 166 -7.85 18.62 14.68
CA ILE A 166 -8.24 17.69 13.63
C ILE A 166 -9.21 16.65 14.21
N ARG A 167 -10.32 16.37 13.53
CA ARG A 167 -11.19 15.21 13.87
C ARG A 167 -11.32 14.27 12.67
N VAL A 168 -11.48 12.99 12.96
CA VAL A 168 -11.71 11.94 11.97
C VAL A 168 -12.99 11.17 12.27
N CYS A 169 -13.70 10.68 11.24
CA CYS A 169 -14.88 9.84 11.46
C CYS A 169 -14.50 8.43 11.95
N ALA A 170 -15.48 7.69 12.49
CA ALA A 170 -15.28 6.33 13.01
C ALA A 170 -14.65 5.37 11.99
N THR A 171 -15.04 5.47 10.71
CA THR A 171 -14.46 4.66 9.62
C THR A 171 -12.98 4.97 9.39
N THR A 172 -12.59 6.25 9.42
CA THR A 172 -11.18 6.64 9.30
C THR A 172 -10.40 6.10 10.49
N ARG A 173 -10.87 6.32 11.72
CA ARG A 173 -10.22 5.81 12.96
C ARG A 173 -9.97 4.30 12.90
N SER A 174 -11.01 3.52 12.59
CA SER A 174 -10.89 2.06 12.54
C SER A 174 -9.90 1.59 11.47
N GLY A 175 -9.78 2.32 10.35
CA GLY A 175 -8.80 2.01 9.30
C GLY A 175 -7.36 2.39 9.63
N THR A 176 -7.13 3.29 10.60
CA THR A 176 -5.80 3.88 10.88
C THR A 176 -5.33 3.67 12.31
N GLU A 177 -6.14 3.10 13.19
CA GLU A 177 -5.80 2.86 14.59
C GLU A 177 -4.59 1.95 14.79
N ARG A 178 -4.12 1.25 13.75
CA ARG A 178 -2.90 0.42 13.78
C ARG A 178 -1.63 1.26 13.74
N SER A 179 -1.67 2.37 13.02
CA SER A 179 -0.53 3.26 12.79
C SER A 179 -0.63 4.56 13.57
N LEU A 180 -1.83 4.94 14.01
CA LEU A 180 -2.11 6.19 14.70
C LEU A 180 -2.75 5.95 16.07
N VAL A 181 -2.38 6.79 17.03
CA VAL A 181 -2.99 6.84 18.36
C VAL A 181 -4.12 7.86 18.33
N TYR A 182 -5.27 7.51 18.91
CA TYR A 182 -6.47 8.34 18.95
C TYR A 182 -6.87 8.68 20.38
N GLY A 183 -7.44 9.87 20.56
CA GLY A 183 -8.18 10.23 21.76
C GLY A 183 -9.51 9.48 21.88
N PRO A 184 -10.25 9.70 22.99
CA PRO A 184 -11.58 9.11 23.18
C PRO A 184 -12.52 9.47 22.02
N ALA A 185 -13.40 8.53 21.65
CA ALA A 185 -14.43 8.80 20.66
C ALA A 185 -15.51 9.70 21.27
N GLY A 186 -15.94 10.71 20.52
CA GLY A 186 -17.13 11.48 20.85
C GLY A 186 -18.42 10.67 20.61
N PRO A 187 -19.58 11.20 21.02
CA PRO A 187 -20.89 10.56 20.81
C PRO A 187 -21.24 10.37 19.32
N ASP A 188 -20.62 11.16 18.45
CA ASP A 188 -20.68 11.07 16.99
C ASP A 188 -19.71 10.02 16.40
N GLY A 189 -18.98 9.29 17.24
CA GLY A 189 -17.91 8.35 16.85
C GLY A 189 -16.66 9.05 16.30
N ALA A 190 -16.59 10.38 16.33
CA ALA A 190 -15.45 11.13 15.84
C ALA A 190 -14.33 11.19 16.87
N SER A 191 -13.08 11.21 16.41
CA SER A 191 -11.91 11.15 17.30
C SER A 191 -10.77 12.03 16.82
N GLU A 192 -9.92 12.46 17.74
CA GLU A 192 -8.72 13.23 17.43
C GLU A 192 -7.49 12.31 17.30
N PRO A 193 -6.71 12.39 16.20
CA PRO A 193 -5.44 11.69 16.06
C PRO A 193 -4.33 12.40 16.84
N LEU A 194 -3.85 11.75 17.91
CA LEU A 194 -2.85 12.29 18.83
C LEU A 194 -1.42 12.16 18.29
N GLY A 195 -1.13 11.08 17.56
CA GLY A 195 0.25 10.71 17.25
C GLY A 195 0.38 9.53 16.31
N ALA A 196 1.59 9.31 15.81
CA ALA A 196 1.95 8.01 15.25
C ALA A 196 2.15 7.03 16.41
N ARG A 197 1.75 5.77 16.22
CA ARG A 197 2.03 4.72 17.19
C ARG A 197 3.50 4.29 17.02
N THR A 198 4.34 4.60 18.01
CA THR A 198 5.81 4.45 17.94
C THR A 198 6.32 3.02 18.19
N ALA A 199 5.44 2.10 18.59
CA ALA A 199 5.77 0.69 18.72
C ALA A 199 4.57 -0.16 18.29
N ARG A 200 4.80 -1.14 17.41
CA ARG A 200 3.92 -2.31 17.31
C ARG A 200 4.10 -3.08 18.62
N THR A 201 3.41 -2.66 19.67
CA THR A 201 3.43 -3.29 21.00
C THR A 201 2.67 -4.62 21.01
N ASP A 202 1.94 -4.94 19.95
CA ASP A 202 1.38 -6.26 19.77
C ASP A 202 2.52 -7.22 19.45
N THR A 203 2.74 -8.20 20.32
CA THR A 203 3.55 -9.38 20.00
C THR A 203 3.07 -9.86 18.63
N PRO A 204 3.92 -9.79 17.59
CA PRO A 204 3.46 -10.12 16.26
C PRO A 204 3.01 -11.58 16.28
N PRO A 205 1.88 -11.92 15.63
CA PRO A 205 1.30 -13.25 15.69
C PRO A 205 2.34 -14.31 15.33
N ALA A 206 2.15 -15.52 15.85
CA ALA A 206 3.02 -16.66 15.56
C ALA A 206 3.22 -16.78 14.05
N LEU A 207 4.46 -17.04 13.63
CA LEU A 207 4.75 -17.33 12.23
C LEU A 207 4.38 -18.80 12.00
N VAL A 208 3.35 -19.05 11.20
CA VAL A 208 2.80 -20.40 10.97
C VAL A 208 3.04 -20.80 9.52
N GLY A 209 3.47 -22.05 9.30
CA GLY A 209 3.59 -22.64 7.96
C GLY A 209 4.68 -22.04 7.07
N ARG A 210 5.75 -21.50 7.67
CA ARG A 210 6.86 -20.82 6.96
C ARG A 210 8.23 -21.37 7.29
N ASP A 211 8.31 -22.61 7.76
CA ASP A 211 9.56 -23.21 8.25
C ASP A 211 10.63 -23.28 7.15
N ARG A 212 10.22 -23.61 5.91
CA ARG A 212 11.11 -23.68 4.75
C ARG A 212 11.70 -22.32 4.39
N GLU A 213 10.86 -21.28 4.34
CA GLU A 213 11.31 -19.93 4.03
C GLU A 213 12.23 -19.42 5.14
N VAL A 214 11.89 -19.65 6.42
CA VAL A 214 12.74 -19.29 7.56
C VAL A 214 14.11 -19.97 7.48
N GLU A 215 14.17 -21.26 7.11
CA GLU A 215 15.42 -22.00 6.94
C GLU A 215 16.28 -21.39 5.81
N GLN A 216 15.70 -21.08 4.65
CA GLN A 216 16.39 -20.42 3.54
C GLN A 216 16.99 -19.07 3.95
N LEU A 217 16.22 -18.27 4.69
CA LEU A 217 16.65 -16.97 5.19
C LEU A 217 17.79 -17.08 6.22
N GLY A 218 17.71 -18.07 7.12
CA GLY A 218 18.77 -18.39 8.07
C GLY A 218 20.06 -18.85 7.37
N GLY A 219 19.93 -19.66 6.31
CA GLY A 219 21.04 -20.08 5.46
C GLY A 219 21.75 -18.90 4.81
N ALA A 220 20.99 -17.95 4.26
CA ALA A 220 21.54 -16.74 3.64
C ALA A 220 22.31 -15.85 4.64
N LEU A 221 21.82 -15.71 5.88
CA LEU A 221 22.57 -15.04 6.95
C LEU A 221 23.91 -15.75 7.20
N GLY A 222 23.89 -17.07 7.38
CA GLY A 222 25.13 -17.83 7.63
C GLY A 222 26.14 -17.71 6.50
N ASP A 223 25.67 -17.74 5.25
CA ASP A 223 26.52 -17.62 4.06
C ASP A 223 27.19 -16.25 3.93
N VAL A 224 26.44 -15.16 4.15
CA VAL A 224 26.98 -13.79 4.09
C VAL A 224 28.07 -13.57 5.13
N ALA A 225 27.84 -14.02 6.37
CA ALA A 225 28.84 -13.90 7.44
C ALA A 225 30.12 -14.72 7.13
N ARG A 226 29.99 -15.92 6.53
CA ARG A 226 31.14 -16.76 6.20
C ARG A 226 31.90 -16.28 4.97
N ARG A 227 31.20 -15.92 3.90
CA ARG A 227 31.81 -15.58 2.59
C ARG A 227 32.29 -14.14 2.51
N GLN A 228 31.84 -13.26 3.41
CA GLN A 228 32.15 -11.82 3.39
C GLN A 228 31.82 -11.21 2.03
N ARG A 229 30.64 -11.56 1.49
CA ARG A 229 30.14 -11.04 0.22
C ARG A 229 28.72 -10.51 0.38
N PRO A 230 28.39 -9.42 -0.32
CA PRO A 230 27.03 -8.92 -0.38
C PRO A 230 26.10 -9.99 -0.98
N CYS A 231 24.90 -10.13 -0.43
CA CYS A 231 23.87 -10.99 -0.99
C CYS A 231 22.56 -10.22 -1.11
N LEU A 232 21.92 -10.26 -2.28
CA LEU A 232 20.58 -9.73 -2.49
C LEU A 232 19.55 -10.84 -2.27
N LEU A 233 18.78 -10.72 -1.20
CA LEU A 233 17.65 -11.59 -0.89
C LEU A 233 16.34 -10.86 -1.22
N THR A 234 15.56 -11.38 -2.15
CA THR A 234 14.26 -10.80 -2.55
C THR A 234 13.13 -11.72 -2.10
N VAL A 235 12.23 -11.21 -1.27
CA VAL A 235 10.99 -11.88 -0.88
C VAL A 235 9.81 -11.29 -1.66
N LEU A 236 9.26 -12.10 -2.56
CA LEU A 236 8.10 -11.77 -3.38
C LEU A 236 6.84 -12.34 -2.76
N GLY A 237 5.73 -11.66 -2.93
CA GLY A 237 4.43 -12.21 -2.55
C GLY A 237 3.32 -11.17 -2.58
N GLU A 238 2.10 -11.66 -2.56
CA GLU A 238 0.89 -10.86 -2.57
C GLU A 238 0.75 -9.93 -1.36
N PRO A 239 -0.13 -8.92 -1.44
CA PRO A 239 -0.53 -8.11 -0.29
C PRO A 239 -1.02 -9.02 0.85
N GLY A 240 -0.48 -8.84 2.05
CA GLY A 240 -0.88 -9.63 3.21
C GLY A 240 -0.27 -11.03 3.34
N ALA A 241 0.54 -11.50 2.37
CA ALA A 241 1.16 -12.84 2.37
C ALA A 241 2.11 -13.13 3.57
N GLY A 242 2.44 -12.12 4.38
CA GLY A 242 3.31 -12.25 5.55
C GLY A 242 4.75 -11.79 5.36
N LYS A 243 5.08 -11.10 4.26
CA LYS A 243 6.44 -10.61 3.93
C LYS A 243 7.11 -9.85 5.10
N SER A 244 6.42 -8.84 5.65
CA SER A 244 6.95 -8.05 6.78
C SER A 244 7.12 -8.89 8.05
N ARG A 245 6.24 -9.86 8.30
CA ARG A 245 6.35 -10.78 9.45
C ARG A 245 7.56 -11.71 9.30
N LEU A 246 7.84 -12.15 8.08
CA LEU A 246 9.01 -12.95 7.75
C LEU A 246 10.31 -12.13 7.88
N MET A 247 10.32 -10.86 7.45
CA MET A 247 11.45 -9.96 7.68
C MET A 247 11.70 -9.66 9.16
N ALA A 248 10.63 -9.53 9.96
CA ALA A 248 10.76 -9.41 11.40
C ALA A 248 11.38 -10.67 12.04
N GLU A 249 11.08 -11.85 11.51
CA GLU A 249 11.72 -13.11 11.95
C GLU A 249 13.18 -13.19 11.52
N LEU A 250 13.50 -12.79 10.29
CA LEU A 250 14.87 -12.65 9.81
C LEU A 250 15.69 -11.71 10.69
N ALA A 251 15.14 -10.55 11.06
CA ALA A 251 15.76 -9.61 11.98
C ALA A 251 16.01 -10.22 13.37
N ARG A 252 15.08 -11.05 13.87
CA ARG A 252 15.27 -11.79 15.14
C ARG A 252 16.38 -12.82 15.04
N LEU A 253 16.42 -13.60 13.96
CA LEU A 253 17.48 -14.58 13.70
C LEU A 253 18.84 -13.90 13.57
N ALA A 254 18.92 -12.78 12.85
CA ALA A 254 20.14 -12.00 12.70
C ALA A 254 20.67 -11.51 14.05
N ARG A 255 19.79 -10.96 14.92
CA ARG A 255 20.18 -10.49 16.27
C ARG A 255 20.63 -11.62 17.20
N ARG A 256 20.08 -12.84 17.04
CA ARG A 256 20.46 -14.04 17.81
C ARG A 256 21.65 -14.78 17.23
N SER A 257 22.05 -14.46 16.01
CA SER A 257 23.17 -15.10 15.33
C SER A 257 24.47 -14.89 16.11
N PRO A 258 25.34 -15.92 16.18
CA PRO A 258 26.65 -15.79 16.84
C PRO A 258 27.54 -14.73 16.19
N HIS A 259 27.25 -14.32 14.95
CA HIS A 259 27.98 -13.29 14.23
C HIS A 259 27.57 -11.85 14.59
N GLY A 260 26.53 -11.66 15.42
CA GLY A 260 26.18 -10.35 15.97
C GLY A 260 25.74 -9.30 14.95
N TYR A 261 24.80 -9.64 14.07
CA TYR A 261 24.35 -8.75 13.00
C TYR A 261 23.82 -7.40 13.50
N ARG A 262 24.25 -6.32 12.84
CA ARG A 262 23.56 -5.02 12.88
C ARG A 262 22.33 -5.13 11.98
N VAL A 263 21.15 -4.79 12.50
CA VAL A 263 19.90 -4.79 11.70
C VAL A 263 19.46 -3.36 11.47
N VAL A 264 19.30 -2.99 10.21
CA VAL A 264 18.81 -1.68 9.78
C VAL A 264 17.56 -1.92 8.92
N THR A 265 16.47 -1.24 9.23
CA THR A 265 15.19 -1.40 8.54
C THR A 265 14.76 -0.10 7.87
N GLY A 266 14.53 -0.14 6.57
CA GLY A 266 13.84 0.87 5.78
C GLY A 266 12.50 0.32 5.30
N HIS A 267 11.46 1.14 5.33
CA HIS A 267 10.18 0.79 4.72
C HIS A 267 9.95 1.76 3.58
N SER A 268 9.56 1.28 2.39
CA SER A 268 9.14 2.17 1.32
C SER A 268 7.64 2.44 1.41
N SER A 269 7.25 3.68 1.18
CA SER A 269 5.86 4.10 1.06
C SER A 269 5.64 4.60 -0.36
N TRP A 270 4.39 4.55 -0.84
CA TRP A 270 4.06 5.09 -2.16
C TRP A 270 4.36 6.60 -2.28
N CYS A 271 4.35 7.34 -1.16
CA CYS A 271 4.79 8.74 -1.10
C CYS A 271 6.28 8.94 -1.45
N ASP A 272 7.08 7.87 -1.44
CA ASP A 272 8.50 7.93 -1.76
C ASP A 272 8.75 8.10 -3.27
N ARG A 273 7.73 8.00 -4.13
CA ARG A 273 7.91 8.30 -5.57
C ARG A 273 8.26 9.76 -5.83
N ASP A 274 7.69 10.67 -5.03
CA ASP A 274 7.98 12.10 -5.09
C ASP A 274 9.05 12.52 -4.07
N ARG A 275 9.52 11.55 -3.25
CA ARG A 275 10.61 11.68 -2.29
C ARG A 275 11.46 10.40 -2.31
N PRO A 276 12.35 10.23 -3.31
CA PRO A 276 13.10 8.99 -3.50
C PRO A 276 13.93 8.56 -2.29
N LEU A 277 14.09 9.46 -1.32
CA LEU A 277 14.97 9.29 -0.18
C LEU A 277 14.25 9.03 1.13
N ALA A 278 12.92 9.10 1.16
CA ALA A 278 12.18 8.80 2.39
C ALA A 278 12.43 7.36 2.91
N LEU A 279 12.73 6.42 2.00
CA LEU A 279 13.24 5.10 2.37
C LEU A 279 14.61 5.19 3.06
N LEU A 280 15.51 5.99 2.50
CA LEU A 280 16.86 6.23 3.03
C LEU A 280 16.81 6.97 4.37
N ASP A 281 15.96 7.99 4.54
CA ASP A 281 15.76 8.72 5.80
C ASP A 281 15.37 7.77 6.94
N ARG A 282 14.38 6.89 6.67
CA ARG A 282 13.91 5.89 7.63
C ARG A 282 14.96 4.84 7.93
N THR A 283 15.72 4.44 6.91
CA THR A 283 16.85 3.51 7.06
C THR A 283 17.94 4.14 7.93
N LEU A 284 18.24 5.43 7.72
CA LEU A 284 19.25 6.17 8.47
C LEU A 284 18.84 6.34 9.92
N ALA A 285 17.58 6.75 10.17
CA ALA A 285 17.01 6.82 11.51
C ALA A 285 17.00 5.45 12.21
N SER A 286 16.78 4.36 11.49
CA SER A 286 16.93 3.01 12.05
C SER A 286 18.39 2.67 12.39
N ALA A 287 19.36 3.18 11.62
CA ALA A 287 20.78 2.91 11.83
C ALA A 287 21.38 3.77 12.96
N THR A 288 20.88 5.01 13.15
CA THR A 288 21.46 6.01 14.05
C THR A 288 20.57 6.40 15.23
N GLY A 289 19.28 6.04 15.24
CA GLY A 289 18.28 6.41 16.25
C GLY A 289 17.30 7.51 15.78
N THR A 290 16.22 7.75 16.53
CA THR A 290 15.19 8.76 16.21
C THR A 290 15.40 10.11 16.94
N ASP A 291 14.77 11.17 16.42
CA ASP A 291 14.70 12.57 16.91
C ASP A 291 15.92 13.46 16.59
N ASP A 292 15.95 14.70 17.11
CA ASP A 292 17.00 15.72 16.89
C ASP A 292 18.44 15.21 17.17
N ARG A 293 18.56 14.09 17.90
CA ARG A 293 19.80 13.35 18.15
C ARG A 293 20.29 12.50 16.97
N ALA A 294 19.47 12.28 15.94
CA ALA A 294 19.81 11.49 14.76
C ALA A 294 20.97 12.11 13.97
N ARG A 295 21.05 13.46 13.93
CA ARG A 295 22.17 14.18 13.31
C ARG A 295 23.46 13.95 14.09
N ASP A 296 23.41 14.08 15.41
CA ASP A 296 24.58 13.84 16.25
C ASP A 296 24.99 12.37 16.21
N ALA A 297 24.03 11.44 16.12
CA ALA A 297 24.29 10.02 16.01
C ALA A 297 24.89 9.64 14.65
N LEU A 298 24.42 10.26 13.56
CA LEU A 298 25.04 10.14 12.25
C LEU A 298 26.46 10.68 12.28
N ALA A 299 26.68 11.88 12.83
CA ALA A 299 28.01 12.47 12.98
C ALA A 299 28.94 11.56 13.77
N ARG A 300 28.50 11.03 14.92
CA ARG A 300 29.27 10.06 15.71
C ARG A 300 29.62 8.81 14.91
N THR A 301 28.65 8.27 14.15
CA THR A 301 28.85 7.05 13.35
C THR A 301 29.82 7.29 12.20
N VAL A 302 29.65 8.38 11.46
CA VAL A 302 30.54 8.75 10.35
C VAL A 302 31.95 9.04 10.87
N HIS A 303 32.09 9.76 11.97
CA HIS A 303 33.40 10.04 12.58
C HIS A 303 34.07 8.77 13.10
N ALA A 304 33.31 7.81 13.66
CA ALA A 304 33.86 6.53 14.11
C ALA A 304 34.39 5.69 12.93
N LEU A 305 33.67 5.67 11.81
CA LEU A 305 34.02 4.87 10.63
C LEU A 305 35.10 5.51 9.74
N PHE A 306 35.06 6.83 9.57
CA PHE A 306 35.83 7.54 8.54
C PHE A 306 36.68 8.70 9.09
N GLY A 307 36.63 8.97 10.40
CA GLY A 307 37.30 10.10 11.03
C GLY A 307 36.63 11.45 10.73
N THR A 308 37.25 12.53 11.20
CA THR A 308 36.78 13.94 11.05
C THR A 308 37.39 14.67 9.86
N GLY A 309 38.14 13.98 9.00
CA GLY A 309 38.76 14.54 7.79
C GLY A 309 37.77 14.77 6.64
N ASP A 310 38.28 15.11 5.47
CA ASP A 310 37.48 15.50 4.30
C ASP A 310 36.40 14.49 3.91
N ARG A 311 36.72 13.18 4.01
CA ARG A 311 35.77 12.11 3.70
C ARG A 311 34.59 12.06 4.68
N GLY A 312 34.85 12.24 5.98
CA GLY A 312 33.81 12.28 7.00
C GLY A 312 32.93 13.53 6.86
N ARG A 313 33.54 14.68 6.57
CA ARG A 313 32.80 15.92 6.30
C ARG A 313 31.92 15.80 5.05
N TRP A 314 32.47 15.29 3.94
CA TRP A 314 31.71 15.07 2.71
C TRP A 314 30.50 14.14 2.90
N LEU A 315 30.66 13.05 3.68
CA LEU A 315 29.56 12.15 4.05
C LEU A 315 28.46 12.88 4.82
N LEU A 316 28.83 13.70 5.81
CA LEU A 316 27.86 14.46 6.60
C LEU A 316 27.16 15.54 5.79
N ASP A 317 27.87 16.20 4.88
CA ASP A 317 27.30 17.22 4.00
C ASP A 317 26.27 16.61 3.03
N ARG A 318 26.52 15.38 2.53
CA ARG A 318 25.59 14.69 1.62
C ARG A 318 24.44 13.99 2.34
N LEU A 319 24.68 13.39 3.50
CA LEU A 319 23.64 12.67 4.25
C LEU A 319 22.83 13.58 5.18
N GLY A 320 23.37 14.73 5.60
CA GLY A 320 22.71 15.68 6.49
C GLY A 320 21.35 16.19 5.99
N PRO A 321 21.17 16.53 4.70
CA PRO A 321 19.88 16.94 4.14
C PRO A 321 18.74 15.92 4.33
N LEU A 322 19.07 14.62 4.33
CA LEU A 322 18.10 13.54 4.59
C LEU A 322 17.45 13.63 5.96
N LEU A 323 18.20 14.14 6.94
CA LEU A 323 17.71 14.34 8.30
C LEU A 323 16.94 15.66 8.47
N ARG A 324 16.86 16.49 7.43
CA ARG A 324 16.20 17.81 7.45
C ARG A 324 14.85 17.82 6.71
N ASP A 325 14.38 16.66 6.22
CA ASP A 325 13.18 16.57 5.38
C ASP A 325 13.25 17.46 4.10
N GLU A 326 14.46 17.85 3.69
CA GLU A 326 14.73 18.63 2.49
C GLU A 326 15.02 17.66 1.33
N PRO A 327 14.17 17.60 0.29
CA PRO A 327 14.45 16.76 -0.85
C PRO A 327 15.68 17.32 -1.59
N PRO A 328 16.76 16.54 -1.76
CA PRO A 328 17.89 16.98 -2.56
C PRO A 328 17.49 17.08 -4.03
N ALA A 329 18.20 17.92 -4.77
CA ALA A 329 17.94 18.05 -6.18
C ALA A 329 18.28 16.72 -6.89
N PRO A 330 17.61 16.38 -8.00
CA PRO A 330 17.97 15.20 -8.80
C PRO A 330 19.46 15.15 -9.18
N ALA A 331 20.09 16.30 -9.36
CA ALA A 331 21.52 16.44 -9.64
C ALA A 331 22.43 15.94 -8.51
N ASP A 332 21.96 15.94 -7.27
CA ASP A 332 22.73 15.52 -6.08
C ASP A 332 22.64 14.00 -5.84
N TRP A 333 21.78 13.29 -6.60
CA TRP A 333 21.55 11.86 -6.41
C TRP A 333 22.81 10.99 -6.50
N PRO A 334 23.71 11.15 -7.49
CA PRO A 334 24.90 10.29 -7.61
C PRO A 334 25.82 10.41 -6.39
N ASP A 335 26.06 11.63 -5.90
CA ASP A 335 26.87 11.88 -4.71
C ASP A 335 26.22 11.27 -3.47
N LEU A 336 24.89 11.41 -3.34
CA LEU A 336 24.14 10.86 -2.23
C LEU A 336 24.15 9.33 -2.22
N ALA A 337 23.94 8.71 -3.38
CA ALA A 337 24.03 7.26 -3.57
C ALA A 337 25.44 6.75 -3.20
N ALA A 338 26.49 7.46 -3.62
CA ALA A 338 27.87 7.15 -3.25
C ALA A 338 28.11 7.29 -1.74
N ALA A 339 27.60 8.35 -1.10
CA ALA A 339 27.66 8.55 0.35
C ALA A 339 26.95 7.42 1.11
N TRP A 340 25.77 7.02 0.65
CA TRP A 340 25.02 5.88 1.19
C TRP A 340 25.77 4.57 1.09
N ARG A 341 26.32 4.26 -0.09
CA ARG A 341 27.11 3.06 -0.30
C ARG A 341 28.32 3.03 0.61
N LEU A 342 29.03 4.15 0.75
CA LEU A 342 30.18 4.25 1.61
C LEU A 342 29.80 4.03 3.08
N LEU A 343 28.72 4.65 3.56
CA LEU A 343 28.22 4.44 4.92
C LEU A 343 27.86 2.96 5.18
N LEU A 344 27.06 2.35 4.32
CA LEU A 344 26.60 0.97 4.50
C LEU A 344 27.75 -0.05 4.43
N THR A 345 28.70 0.16 3.51
CA THR A 345 29.89 -0.70 3.41
C THR A 345 30.80 -0.55 4.62
N GLY A 346 30.99 0.68 5.13
CA GLY A 346 31.70 0.92 6.39
C GLY A 346 31.03 0.23 7.58
N LEU A 347 29.70 0.34 7.70
CA LEU A 347 28.92 -0.32 8.75
C LEU A 347 29.02 -1.85 8.68
N ALA A 348 29.03 -2.41 7.47
CA ALA A 348 29.15 -3.85 7.23
C ALA A 348 30.58 -4.36 7.46
N ALA A 349 31.61 -3.52 7.26
CA ALA A 349 32.99 -3.88 7.51
C ALA A 349 33.32 -4.02 9.01
N GLU A 350 32.65 -3.26 9.90
CA GLU A 350 32.79 -3.42 11.36
C GLU A 350 32.20 -4.74 11.85
N ARG A 351 31.01 -5.09 11.36
CA ARG A 351 30.26 -6.30 11.72
C ARG A 351 29.18 -6.58 10.67
N PRO A 352 28.73 -7.84 10.51
CA PRO A 352 27.72 -8.19 9.52
C PRO A 352 26.47 -7.31 9.59
N LEU A 353 26.02 -6.84 8.43
CA LEU A 353 24.90 -5.91 8.30
C LEU A 353 23.74 -6.60 7.58
N LEU A 354 22.58 -6.61 8.22
CA LEU A 354 21.30 -6.93 7.60
C LEU A 354 20.58 -5.61 7.31
N LEU A 355 20.44 -5.29 6.03
CA LEU A 355 19.64 -4.17 5.56
C LEU A 355 18.30 -4.71 5.05
N VAL A 356 17.22 -4.43 5.76
CA VAL A 356 15.85 -4.79 5.35
C VAL A 356 15.21 -3.59 4.66
N LEU A 357 14.75 -3.75 3.43
CA LEU A 357 14.00 -2.74 2.70
C LEU A 357 12.63 -3.28 2.29
N GLU A 358 11.55 -2.74 2.84
CA GLU A 358 10.21 -3.26 2.57
C GLU A 358 9.51 -2.55 1.41
N ASP A 359 8.72 -3.30 0.64
CA ASP A 359 7.80 -2.86 -0.41
C ASP A 359 8.42 -2.16 -1.64
N LEU A 360 9.60 -2.61 -2.07
CA LEU A 360 10.40 -2.01 -3.16
C LEU A 360 9.68 -1.83 -4.50
N HIS A 361 8.63 -2.61 -4.78
CA HIS A 361 7.76 -2.41 -5.95
C HIS A 361 7.17 -0.98 -6.03
N THR A 362 7.07 -0.27 -4.91
CA THR A 362 6.62 1.12 -4.85
C THR A 362 7.74 2.14 -5.05
N ALA A 363 8.99 1.75 -4.81
CA ALA A 363 10.16 2.62 -4.82
C ALA A 363 10.46 3.18 -6.23
N PRO A 364 11.03 4.39 -6.33
CA PRO A 364 11.44 4.96 -7.61
C PRO A 364 12.67 4.25 -8.19
N ASP A 365 12.89 4.38 -9.50
CA ASP A 365 13.97 3.66 -10.21
C ASP A 365 15.36 3.91 -9.64
N PRO A 366 15.74 5.15 -9.26
CA PRO A 366 17.07 5.39 -8.69
C PRO A 366 17.36 4.58 -7.42
N ILE A 367 16.35 4.29 -6.59
CA ILE A 367 16.50 3.42 -5.41
C ILE A 367 16.71 1.96 -5.80
N LEU A 368 15.99 1.48 -6.82
CA LEU A 368 16.15 0.13 -7.34
C LEU A 368 17.56 -0.07 -7.93
N ASP A 369 18.08 0.95 -8.59
CA ASP A 369 19.44 0.99 -9.11
C ASP A 369 20.46 0.97 -7.96
N LEU A 370 20.30 1.83 -6.94
CA LEU A 370 21.17 1.83 -5.76
C LEU A 370 21.23 0.46 -5.05
N VAL A 371 20.08 -0.20 -4.87
CA VAL A 371 20.02 -1.54 -4.25
C VAL A 371 20.74 -2.59 -5.09
N THR A 372 20.58 -2.51 -6.41
CA THR A 372 21.29 -3.37 -7.36
C THR A 372 22.79 -3.14 -7.30
N GLU A 373 23.23 -1.88 -7.36
CA GLU A 373 24.64 -1.50 -7.28
C GLU A 373 25.28 -1.90 -5.95
N LEU A 374 24.54 -1.81 -4.84
CA LEU A 374 25.01 -2.30 -3.54
C LEU A 374 25.24 -3.81 -3.54
N ALA A 375 24.38 -4.58 -4.19
CA ALA A 375 24.58 -6.02 -4.30
C ALA A 375 25.79 -6.37 -5.19
N ASP A 376 26.01 -5.61 -6.26
CA ASP A 376 27.02 -5.94 -7.28
C ASP A 376 28.41 -5.33 -6.98
N ALA A 377 28.48 -4.17 -6.31
CA ALA A 377 29.69 -3.34 -6.20
C ALA A 377 30.04 -2.89 -4.76
N ALA A 378 29.42 -3.45 -3.73
CA ALA A 378 29.77 -3.12 -2.33
C ALA A 378 31.14 -3.67 -1.88
N GLY A 379 31.81 -4.49 -2.68
CA GLY A 379 33.09 -5.10 -2.32
C GLY A 379 32.93 -6.29 -1.36
N PRO A 380 34.02 -6.83 -0.78
CA PRO A 380 33.98 -8.00 0.08
C PRO A 380 33.53 -7.66 1.51
N VAL A 381 32.26 -7.28 1.66
CA VAL A 381 31.64 -6.96 2.97
C VAL A 381 30.49 -7.92 3.29
N PRO A 382 30.28 -8.27 4.57
CA PRO A 382 29.19 -9.15 5.01
C PRO A 382 27.85 -8.38 5.07
N LEU A 383 27.30 -8.07 3.89
CA LEU A 383 26.06 -7.32 3.73
C LEU A 383 24.93 -8.21 3.19
N LEU A 384 23.88 -8.44 3.97
CA LEU A 384 22.64 -9.06 3.49
C LEU A 384 21.63 -7.96 3.19
N LEU A 385 21.32 -7.74 1.91
CA LEU A 385 20.23 -6.86 1.46
C LEU A 385 18.95 -7.69 1.34
N ALA A 386 18.08 -7.63 2.34
CA ALA A 386 16.79 -8.30 2.34
C ALA A 386 15.70 -7.34 1.87
N VAL A 387 15.11 -7.59 0.71
CA VAL A 387 14.08 -6.73 0.14
C VAL A 387 12.74 -7.46 0.07
N THR A 388 11.64 -6.74 0.30
CA THR A 388 10.30 -7.27 0.03
C THR A 388 9.67 -6.54 -1.14
N ALA A 389 8.96 -7.27 -1.99
CA ALA A 389 8.25 -6.69 -3.11
C ALA A 389 7.03 -7.54 -3.50
N ARG A 390 6.18 -6.97 -4.35
CA ARG A 390 5.15 -7.71 -5.05
C ARG A 390 5.65 -8.10 -6.45
N PRO A 391 5.04 -9.09 -7.14
CA PRO A 391 5.49 -9.58 -8.44
C PRO A 391 5.65 -8.48 -9.52
N GLU A 392 4.92 -7.37 -9.40
CA GLU A 392 5.00 -6.21 -10.29
C GLU A 392 6.39 -5.58 -10.37
N LEU A 393 7.26 -5.82 -9.38
CA LEU A 393 8.66 -5.41 -9.48
C LEU A 393 9.36 -6.09 -10.66
N LEU A 394 9.07 -7.38 -10.91
CA LEU A 394 9.70 -8.13 -12.00
C LEU A 394 9.16 -7.72 -13.37
N ASP A 395 7.91 -7.27 -13.46
CA ASP A 395 7.37 -6.69 -14.70
C ASP A 395 8.12 -5.40 -15.08
N ARG A 396 8.44 -4.58 -14.07
CA ARG A 396 9.17 -3.31 -14.26
C ARG A 396 10.68 -3.53 -14.44
N ARG A 397 11.26 -4.49 -13.73
CA ARG A 397 12.69 -4.84 -13.73
C ARG A 397 12.87 -6.35 -13.97
N PRO A 398 12.74 -6.85 -15.21
CA PRO A 398 12.84 -8.28 -15.51
C PRO A 398 14.19 -8.92 -15.17
N THR A 399 15.25 -8.10 -15.11
CA THR A 399 16.61 -8.54 -14.74
C THR A 399 16.87 -8.49 -13.23
N TRP A 400 15.86 -8.17 -12.41
CA TRP A 400 16.01 -8.10 -10.96
C TRP A 400 16.46 -9.44 -10.37
N GLY A 401 17.67 -9.47 -9.80
CA GLY A 401 18.27 -10.67 -9.21
C GLY A 401 18.75 -11.72 -10.24
N GLY A 402 18.32 -11.62 -11.50
CA GLY A 402 18.71 -12.54 -12.57
C GLY A 402 20.15 -12.36 -13.01
N GLY A 403 20.89 -13.46 -13.14
CA GLY A 403 22.28 -13.46 -13.62
C GLY A 403 23.34 -13.06 -12.58
N ARG A 404 22.93 -12.80 -11.33
CA ARG A 404 23.85 -12.47 -10.22
C ARG A 404 24.31 -13.72 -9.49
N ARG A 405 25.56 -13.71 -9.03
CA ARG A 405 26.16 -14.85 -8.30
C ARG A 405 25.63 -14.99 -6.88
N ASP A 406 25.42 -13.85 -6.20
CA ASP A 406 25.02 -13.79 -4.79
C ASP A 406 23.62 -13.15 -4.68
N ALA A 407 22.62 -13.77 -5.29
CA ALA A 407 21.22 -13.37 -5.21
C ALA A 407 20.29 -14.56 -4.97
N LEU A 408 19.29 -14.37 -4.10
CA LEU A 408 18.28 -15.36 -3.74
C LEU A 408 16.89 -14.73 -3.87
N ALA A 409 15.96 -15.42 -4.52
CA ALA A 409 14.56 -15.01 -4.60
C ALA A 409 13.66 -16.07 -3.95
N VAL A 410 12.83 -15.64 -2.99
CA VAL A 410 11.84 -16.47 -2.30
C VAL A 410 10.46 -15.93 -2.62
N THR A 411 9.58 -16.75 -3.17
CA THR A 411 8.18 -16.37 -3.44
C THR A 411 7.28 -16.98 -2.38
N LEU A 412 6.50 -16.14 -1.70
CA LEU A 412 5.57 -16.58 -0.67
C LEU A 412 4.25 -17.01 -1.31
N ASP A 413 4.03 -18.32 -1.33
CA ASP A 413 2.74 -18.90 -1.66
C ASP A 413 1.72 -18.68 -0.53
N PRO A 414 0.41 -18.78 -0.80
CA PRO A 414 -0.61 -18.78 0.24
C PRO A 414 -0.35 -19.93 1.21
N LEU A 415 -0.69 -19.71 2.48
CA LEU A 415 -0.65 -20.79 3.48
C LEU A 415 -1.53 -21.95 3.03
N ASP A 416 -1.05 -23.17 3.26
CA ASP A 416 -1.89 -24.34 3.10
C ASP A 416 -3.05 -24.34 4.11
N GLU A 417 -4.04 -25.18 3.85
CA GLU A 417 -5.24 -25.26 4.69
C GLU A 417 -4.92 -25.59 6.17
N PRO A 418 -4.01 -26.54 6.49
CA PRO A 418 -3.60 -26.78 7.87
C PRO A 418 -2.95 -25.56 8.55
N SER A 419 -2.04 -24.87 7.87
CA SER A 419 -1.38 -23.68 8.43
C SER A 419 -2.34 -22.50 8.59
N SER A 420 -3.29 -22.36 7.66
CA SER A 420 -4.35 -21.35 7.74
C SER A 420 -5.26 -21.60 8.93
N ALA A 421 -5.64 -22.86 9.17
CA ALA A 421 -6.43 -23.28 10.32
C ALA A 421 -5.68 -23.04 11.63
N ALA A 422 -4.42 -23.47 11.71
CA ALA A 422 -3.58 -23.25 12.88
C ALA A 422 -3.37 -21.76 13.19
N LEU A 423 -3.18 -20.92 12.17
CA LEU A 423 -3.09 -19.46 12.35
C LEU A 423 -4.40 -18.88 12.87
N LEU A 424 -5.54 -19.28 12.31
CA LEU A 424 -6.85 -18.81 12.77
C LEU A 424 -7.11 -19.21 14.22
N ASP A 425 -6.80 -20.46 14.59
CA ASP A 425 -6.97 -20.98 15.94
C ASP A 425 -6.07 -20.19 16.92
N ALA A 426 -4.80 -19.94 16.56
CA ALA A 426 -3.88 -19.15 17.37
C ALA A 426 -4.39 -17.71 17.62
N LEU A 427 -5.00 -17.08 16.61
CA LEU A 427 -5.55 -15.72 16.70
C LEU A 427 -6.84 -15.64 17.54
N LEU A 428 -7.57 -16.75 17.66
CA LEU A 428 -8.84 -16.83 18.39
C LEU A 428 -8.70 -17.37 19.81
N THR A 429 -7.50 -17.77 20.24
CA THR A 429 -7.24 -18.33 21.57
C THR A 429 -7.72 -17.42 22.72
N ASP A 430 -7.72 -16.10 22.51
CA ASP A 430 -8.19 -15.10 23.48
C ASP A 430 -9.72 -14.87 23.46
N SER A 431 -10.45 -15.54 22.56
CA SER A 431 -11.90 -15.40 22.41
C SER A 431 -12.63 -16.57 23.09
N ASP A 432 -13.63 -16.26 23.95
CA ASP A 432 -14.44 -17.27 24.61
C ASP A 432 -15.19 -18.16 23.59
N GLY A 433 -14.70 -19.39 23.41
CA GLY A 433 -15.37 -20.48 22.70
C GLY A 433 -14.90 -20.72 21.26
N ALA A 434 -14.69 -22.00 20.95
CA ALA A 434 -14.38 -22.49 19.60
C ALA A 434 -15.45 -22.06 18.58
N LEU A 435 -15.02 -21.76 17.35
CA LEU A 435 -15.94 -21.45 16.25
C LEU A 435 -16.78 -22.69 15.90
N PRO A 436 -18.09 -22.54 15.63
CA PRO A 436 -18.89 -23.58 14.99
C PRO A 436 -18.20 -24.06 13.70
N ALA A 437 -18.25 -25.37 13.44
CA ALA A 437 -17.50 -25.99 12.34
C ALA A 437 -17.84 -25.38 10.97
N ASP A 438 -19.11 -25.05 10.72
CA ASP A 438 -19.56 -24.45 9.46
C ASP A 438 -19.04 -23.03 9.29
N LEU A 439 -19.10 -22.20 10.34
CA LEU A 439 -18.54 -20.86 10.33
C LEU A 439 -17.01 -20.90 10.15
N ARG A 440 -16.32 -21.85 10.80
CA ARG A 440 -14.88 -22.05 10.62
C ARG A 440 -14.53 -22.39 9.17
N ARG A 441 -15.28 -23.30 8.55
CA ARG A 441 -15.12 -23.67 7.13
C ARG A 441 -15.32 -22.47 6.22
N ASP A 442 -16.36 -21.69 6.47
CA ASP A 442 -16.71 -20.48 5.71
C ASP A 442 -15.67 -19.37 5.83
N VAL A 443 -15.09 -19.19 7.01
CA VAL A 443 -14.00 -18.23 7.25
C VAL A 443 -12.72 -18.71 6.57
N LEU A 444 -12.34 -19.98 6.73
CA LEU A 444 -11.13 -20.53 6.09
C LEU A 444 -11.20 -20.43 4.56
N ALA A 445 -12.37 -20.71 3.97
CA ALA A 445 -12.60 -20.52 2.54
C ALA A 445 -12.38 -19.06 2.11
N ARG A 446 -12.85 -18.08 2.90
CA ARG A 446 -12.66 -16.64 2.60
C ARG A 446 -11.24 -16.15 2.86
N VAL A 447 -10.54 -16.72 3.84
CA VAL A 447 -9.13 -16.42 4.15
C VAL A 447 -8.24 -16.84 2.99
N GLY A 448 -8.50 -17.99 2.35
CA GLY A 448 -7.83 -18.40 1.12
C GLY A 448 -6.30 -18.55 1.27
N GLY A 449 -5.80 -18.82 2.47
CA GLY A 449 -4.36 -18.91 2.76
C GLY A 449 -3.65 -17.57 2.95
N ASN A 450 -4.37 -16.44 2.96
CA ASN A 450 -3.77 -15.12 3.19
C ASN A 450 -3.71 -14.79 4.70
N PRO A 451 -2.52 -14.68 5.32
CA PRO A 451 -2.40 -14.39 6.75
C PRO A 451 -3.09 -13.09 7.18
N LEU A 452 -3.04 -12.04 6.36
CA LEU A 452 -3.73 -10.79 6.65
C LEU A 452 -5.23 -11.00 6.77
N TYR A 453 -5.82 -11.81 5.89
CA TYR A 453 -7.26 -12.07 5.92
C TYR A 453 -7.61 -12.85 7.19
N ALA A 454 -6.80 -13.83 7.59
CA ALA A 454 -7.00 -14.55 8.84
C ALA A 454 -7.04 -13.61 10.05
N VAL A 455 -6.09 -12.67 10.13
CA VAL A 455 -6.04 -11.64 11.18
C VAL A 455 -7.29 -10.74 11.16
N GLU A 456 -7.71 -10.27 9.99
CA GLU A 456 -8.89 -9.40 9.89
C GLU A 456 -10.19 -10.12 10.26
N TYR A 457 -10.38 -11.35 9.76
CA TYR A 457 -11.58 -12.14 10.07
C TYR A 457 -11.60 -12.53 11.56
N ALA A 458 -10.48 -12.94 12.14
CA ALA A 458 -10.39 -13.23 13.57
C ALA A 458 -10.77 -11.99 14.40
N ARG A 459 -10.23 -10.82 14.04
CA ARG A 459 -10.52 -9.56 14.74
C ARG A 459 -11.99 -9.16 14.66
N GLU A 460 -12.60 -9.25 13.48
CA GLU A 460 -14.03 -8.98 13.28
C GLU A 460 -14.88 -9.93 14.14
N LEU A 461 -14.51 -11.21 14.22
CA LEU A 461 -15.19 -12.20 15.05
C LEU A 461 -15.03 -11.93 16.55
N SER A 462 -13.86 -11.47 17.00
CA SER A 462 -13.63 -11.11 18.41
C SER A 462 -14.44 -9.87 18.83
N VAL A 463 -14.62 -8.89 17.95
CA VAL A 463 -15.41 -7.66 18.22
C VAL A 463 -16.91 -7.96 18.36
N GLN A 464 -17.44 -8.93 17.61
CA GLN A 464 -18.86 -9.27 17.62
C GLN A 464 -19.32 -10.02 18.90
N GLY A 465 -18.39 -10.59 19.68
CA GLY A 465 -18.69 -11.31 20.91
C GLY A 465 -19.59 -12.55 20.71
N PRO A 466 -20.21 -13.10 21.78
CA PRO A 466 -21.03 -14.32 21.72
C PRO A 466 -22.39 -14.17 21.00
N GLY A 467 -22.79 -12.96 20.61
CA GLY A 467 -24.02 -12.67 19.84
C GLY A 467 -23.84 -12.80 18.33
N ARG A 468 -23.13 -13.85 17.87
CA ARG A 468 -22.72 -14.01 16.46
C ARG A 468 -23.95 -14.17 15.54
N PRO A 469 -24.01 -13.46 14.40
CA PRO A 469 -25.11 -13.65 13.44
C PRO A 469 -25.07 -15.08 12.87
N ALA A 470 -26.24 -15.69 12.70
CA ALA A 470 -26.40 -17.03 12.10
C ALA A 470 -26.11 -17.09 10.58
N GLY A 471 -25.50 -16.05 10.02
CA GLY A 471 -25.25 -15.89 8.58
C GLY A 471 -23.76 -15.92 8.24
N PRO A 472 -23.42 -15.93 6.94
CA PRO A 472 -22.04 -15.92 6.48
C PRO A 472 -21.31 -14.67 7.00
N PRO A 473 -20.02 -14.80 7.39
CA PRO A 473 -19.25 -13.66 7.88
C PRO A 473 -19.12 -12.61 6.78
N THR A 474 -19.40 -11.36 7.14
CA THR A 474 -19.23 -10.22 6.22
C THR A 474 -17.74 -9.92 6.04
N MET A 475 -17.35 -9.48 4.84
CA MET A 475 -15.95 -9.16 4.58
C MET A 475 -15.47 -7.97 5.43
N PRO A 476 -14.38 -8.13 6.22
CA PRO A 476 -13.80 -7.05 6.99
C PRO A 476 -13.41 -5.87 6.12
N ARG A 477 -13.50 -4.67 6.68
CA ARG A 477 -13.22 -3.41 5.96
C ARG A 477 -11.80 -3.37 5.39
N HIS A 478 -10.81 -3.80 6.16
CA HIS A 478 -9.41 -3.78 5.74
C HIS A 478 -9.13 -4.78 4.60
N VAL A 479 -9.79 -5.95 4.59
CA VAL A 479 -9.71 -6.90 3.46
C VAL A 479 -10.26 -6.25 2.19
N ARG A 480 -11.42 -5.57 2.27
CA ARG A 480 -11.98 -4.82 1.13
C ARG A 480 -11.02 -3.76 0.60
N GLN A 481 -10.36 -3.00 1.48
CA GLN A 481 -9.40 -1.97 1.09
C GLN A 481 -8.20 -2.55 0.36
N VAL A 482 -7.62 -3.64 0.88
CA VAL A 482 -6.46 -4.33 0.28
C VAL A 482 -6.81 -4.89 -1.09
N VAL A 483 -7.96 -5.54 -1.21
CA VAL A 483 -8.41 -6.08 -2.49
C VAL A 483 -8.72 -4.95 -3.49
N ALA A 484 -9.41 -3.88 -3.07
CA ALA A 484 -9.70 -2.75 -3.94
C ALA A 484 -8.43 -2.05 -4.43
N ALA A 485 -7.44 -1.86 -3.55
CA ALA A 485 -6.15 -1.30 -3.92
C ALA A 485 -5.40 -2.19 -4.92
N HIS A 486 -5.45 -3.51 -4.73
CA HIS A 486 -4.85 -4.45 -5.67
C HIS A 486 -5.56 -4.41 -7.04
N LEU A 487 -6.90 -4.40 -7.06
CA LEU A 487 -7.69 -4.31 -8.30
C LEU A 487 -7.41 -3.05 -9.11
N ASP A 488 -7.16 -1.92 -8.45
CA ASP A 488 -6.84 -0.64 -9.10
C ASP A 488 -5.42 -0.61 -9.70
N THR A 489 -4.59 -1.64 -9.48
CA THR A 489 -3.31 -1.82 -10.20
C THR A 489 -3.49 -2.41 -11.60
N LEU A 490 -4.64 -3.01 -11.90
CA LEU A 490 -4.91 -3.68 -13.16
C LEU A 490 -5.23 -2.66 -14.28
N PRO A 491 -4.80 -2.95 -15.52
CA PRO A 491 -5.29 -2.23 -16.70
C PRO A 491 -6.83 -2.32 -16.82
N PRO A 492 -7.50 -1.33 -17.44
CA PRO A 492 -8.96 -1.30 -17.57
C PRO A 492 -9.56 -2.59 -18.18
N LEU A 493 -8.92 -3.14 -19.21
CA LEU A 493 -9.36 -4.37 -19.89
C LEU A 493 -9.21 -5.60 -18.99
N ALA A 494 -8.10 -5.74 -18.28
CA ALA A 494 -7.92 -6.82 -17.30
C ALA A 494 -8.98 -6.75 -16.19
N LYS A 495 -9.32 -5.55 -15.71
CA LYS A 495 -10.38 -5.32 -14.72
C LYS A 495 -11.76 -5.71 -15.27
N ALA A 496 -12.06 -5.37 -16.53
CA ALA A 496 -13.30 -5.76 -17.18
C ALA A 496 -13.44 -7.29 -17.34
N VAL A 497 -12.35 -7.97 -17.74
CA VAL A 497 -12.29 -9.44 -17.82
C VAL A 497 -12.52 -10.07 -16.44
N LEU A 498 -11.91 -9.53 -15.39
CA LEU A 498 -12.09 -10.02 -14.03
C LEU A 498 -13.52 -9.85 -13.52
N VAL A 499 -14.20 -8.75 -13.86
CA VAL A 499 -15.64 -8.54 -13.59
C VAL A 499 -16.51 -9.56 -14.34
N CYS A 500 -16.15 -9.91 -15.57
CA CYS A 500 -16.88 -10.95 -16.31
C CYS A 500 -16.63 -12.34 -15.69
N ALA A 501 -15.41 -12.60 -15.23
CA ALA A 501 -15.06 -13.82 -14.53
C ALA A 501 -15.81 -13.98 -13.20
N SER A 502 -16.05 -12.89 -12.45
CA SER A 502 -16.77 -12.96 -11.17
C SER A 502 -18.24 -13.37 -11.34
N ALA A 503 -18.88 -12.90 -12.41
CA ALA A 503 -20.25 -13.26 -12.78
C ALA A 503 -20.42 -14.74 -13.16
N LEU A 504 -19.37 -15.38 -13.70
CA LEU A 504 -19.36 -16.80 -14.04
C LEU A 504 -19.20 -17.74 -12.83
N GLY A 505 -18.92 -17.19 -11.64
CA GLY A 505 -18.76 -17.96 -10.42
C GLY A 505 -17.32 -18.09 -9.94
N GLY A 506 -17.02 -19.17 -9.21
CA GLY A 506 -15.69 -19.42 -8.64
C GLY A 506 -14.66 -19.95 -9.65
N VAL A 507 -15.11 -20.48 -10.79
CA VAL A 507 -14.26 -21.04 -11.85
C VAL A 507 -14.76 -20.57 -13.22
N CYS A 508 -13.86 -20.03 -14.03
CA CYS A 508 -14.16 -19.49 -15.36
C CYS A 508 -13.21 -20.07 -16.44
N CYS A 509 -13.54 -19.83 -17.70
CA CYS A 509 -12.70 -20.12 -18.86
C CYS A 509 -12.80 -18.97 -19.87
N ALA A 510 -11.91 -18.96 -20.87
CA ALA A 510 -11.89 -17.92 -21.91
C ALA A 510 -13.23 -17.81 -22.66
N ASP A 511 -13.90 -18.94 -22.92
CA ASP A 511 -15.18 -18.96 -23.64
C ASP A 511 -16.30 -18.26 -22.86
N GLY A 512 -16.42 -18.55 -21.56
CA GLY A 512 -17.42 -17.91 -20.72
C GLY A 512 -17.15 -16.41 -20.59
N VAL A 513 -15.89 -16.02 -20.41
CA VAL A 513 -15.52 -14.60 -20.29
C VAL A 513 -15.82 -13.85 -21.60
N ALA A 514 -15.51 -14.46 -22.75
CA ALA A 514 -15.82 -13.89 -24.06
C ALA A 514 -17.34 -13.68 -24.23
N ALA A 515 -18.15 -14.69 -23.87
CA ALA A 515 -19.61 -14.62 -23.96
C ALA A 515 -20.22 -13.57 -23.03
N VAL A 516 -19.76 -13.49 -21.77
CA VAL A 516 -20.26 -12.52 -20.80
C VAL A 516 -19.78 -11.10 -21.14
N GLY A 517 -18.52 -10.96 -21.54
CA GLY A 517 -17.85 -9.69 -21.81
C GLY A 517 -18.21 -9.07 -23.15
N GLY A 518 -18.51 -9.89 -24.17
CA GLY A 518 -18.63 -9.45 -25.56
C GLY A 518 -17.26 -9.17 -26.20
N VAL A 519 -16.22 -9.89 -25.77
CA VAL A 519 -14.83 -9.75 -26.26
C VAL A 519 -14.41 -11.00 -27.04
N ASP A 520 -13.37 -10.91 -27.85
CA ASP A 520 -12.84 -12.06 -28.56
C ASP A 520 -12.25 -13.12 -27.60
N ARG A 521 -12.32 -14.40 -27.98
CA ARG A 521 -11.81 -15.51 -27.16
C ARG A 521 -10.29 -15.41 -26.94
N ALA A 522 -9.52 -15.03 -27.95
CA ALA A 522 -8.07 -14.93 -27.82
C ALA A 522 -7.68 -13.75 -26.90
N GLU A 523 -8.43 -12.64 -26.97
CA GLU A 523 -8.27 -11.51 -26.06
C GLU A 523 -8.62 -11.89 -24.61
N ALA A 524 -9.74 -12.60 -24.40
CA ALA A 524 -10.10 -13.13 -23.09
C ALA A 524 -9.02 -14.06 -22.52
N ALA A 525 -8.48 -14.97 -23.34
CA ALA A 525 -7.41 -15.88 -22.93
C ALA A 525 -6.12 -15.14 -22.55
N HIS A 526 -5.74 -14.13 -23.33
CA HIS A 526 -4.57 -13.28 -23.05
C HIS A 526 -4.69 -12.58 -21.69
N TRP A 527 -5.84 -11.95 -21.41
CA TRP A 527 -6.06 -11.26 -20.15
C TRP A 527 -6.22 -12.21 -18.96
N LEU A 528 -6.79 -13.41 -19.14
CA LEU A 528 -6.83 -14.44 -18.10
C LEU A 528 -5.43 -14.92 -17.71
N ASP A 529 -4.53 -15.10 -18.67
CA ASP A 529 -3.12 -15.42 -18.41
C ASP A 529 -2.38 -14.26 -17.71
N HIS A 530 -2.68 -13.01 -18.09
CA HIS A 530 -2.17 -11.84 -17.38
C HIS A 530 -2.66 -11.80 -15.92
N LEU A 531 -3.95 -12.07 -15.68
CA LEU A 531 -4.54 -12.11 -14.33
C LEU A 531 -3.99 -13.25 -13.48
N GLU A 532 -3.62 -14.38 -14.09
CA GLU A 532 -2.91 -15.47 -13.41
C GLU A 532 -1.50 -15.04 -12.99
N ARG A 533 -0.74 -14.40 -13.90
CA ARG A 533 0.60 -13.87 -13.57
C ARG A 533 0.58 -12.76 -12.52
N ARG A 534 -0.55 -12.08 -12.37
CA ARG A 534 -0.81 -11.07 -11.32
C ARG A 534 -1.46 -11.64 -10.07
N ASP A 535 -1.53 -12.98 -9.94
CA ASP A 535 -2.07 -13.71 -8.79
C ASP A 535 -3.56 -13.44 -8.47
N PHE A 536 -4.33 -12.84 -9.37
CA PHE A 536 -5.79 -12.72 -9.20
C PHE A 536 -6.47 -14.07 -9.41
N LEU A 537 -5.96 -14.83 -10.38
CA LEU A 537 -6.47 -16.13 -10.78
C LEU A 537 -5.39 -17.19 -10.61
N ARG A 538 -5.82 -18.46 -10.52
CA ARG A 538 -4.96 -19.63 -10.60
C ARG A 538 -5.54 -20.61 -11.62
N ARG A 539 -4.69 -21.31 -12.37
CA ARG A 539 -5.16 -22.45 -13.17
C ARG A 539 -5.72 -23.54 -12.26
N SER A 540 -6.91 -24.02 -12.62
CA SER A 540 -7.46 -25.24 -12.02
C SER A 540 -6.70 -26.45 -12.53
N ARG A 541 -6.47 -27.44 -11.67
CA ARG A 541 -5.75 -28.68 -12.02
C ARG A 541 -6.48 -29.52 -13.07
N HIS A 542 -7.79 -29.32 -13.23
CA HIS A 542 -8.61 -30.05 -14.18
C HIS A 542 -9.07 -29.13 -15.32
N PRO A 543 -8.75 -29.45 -16.59
CA PRO A 543 -9.31 -28.75 -17.73
C PRO A 543 -10.83 -28.95 -17.78
N SER A 544 -11.54 -28.10 -18.53
CA SER A 544 -12.98 -28.28 -18.74
C SER A 544 -13.26 -29.58 -19.47
N ALA A 545 -14.52 -30.03 -19.44
CA ALA A 545 -15.00 -31.14 -20.27
C ALA A 545 -14.76 -30.90 -21.78
N THR A 546 -14.52 -29.65 -22.17
CA THR A 546 -14.18 -29.22 -23.54
C THR A 546 -12.68 -29.11 -23.82
N GLY A 547 -11.80 -29.45 -22.85
CA GLY A 547 -10.35 -29.34 -22.97
C GLY A 547 -9.79 -27.93 -22.79
N ALA A 548 -10.64 -26.94 -22.50
CA ALA A 548 -10.22 -25.56 -22.27
C ALA A 548 -9.58 -25.39 -20.89
N LEU A 549 -8.59 -24.50 -20.81
CA LEU A 549 -7.99 -24.09 -19.54
C LEU A 549 -9.05 -23.44 -18.65
N ARG A 550 -9.08 -23.85 -17.38
CA ARG A 550 -9.96 -23.27 -16.36
C ARG A 550 -9.15 -22.47 -15.38
N TYR A 551 -9.70 -21.34 -15.00
CA TYR A 551 -9.15 -20.42 -14.02
C TYR A 551 -10.08 -20.35 -12.83
N ALA A 552 -9.54 -20.31 -11.62
CA ALA A 552 -10.29 -20.06 -10.41
C ALA A 552 -9.75 -18.78 -9.75
N PHE A 553 -10.60 -18.05 -9.05
CA PHE A 553 -10.12 -16.96 -8.20
C PHE A 553 -9.15 -17.52 -7.17
N ARG A 554 -7.97 -16.91 -7.05
CA ARG A 554 -6.99 -17.33 -6.05
C ARG A 554 -7.58 -17.19 -4.64
N HIS A 555 -8.26 -16.07 -4.39
CA HIS A 555 -8.99 -15.78 -3.15
C HIS A 555 -10.47 -15.55 -3.41
N PRO A 556 -11.39 -16.26 -2.73
CA PRO A 556 -12.83 -16.01 -2.86
C PRO A 556 -13.23 -14.58 -2.45
N ALA A 557 -12.50 -13.99 -1.50
CA ALA A 557 -12.64 -12.59 -1.10
C ALA A 557 -12.45 -11.62 -2.28
N THR A 558 -11.54 -11.93 -3.21
CA THR A 558 -11.32 -11.12 -4.41
C THR A 558 -12.56 -11.07 -5.28
N ARG A 559 -13.25 -12.20 -5.45
CA ARG A 559 -14.50 -12.27 -6.23
C ARG A 559 -15.60 -11.40 -5.60
N GLU A 560 -15.83 -11.55 -4.31
CA GLU A 560 -16.85 -10.79 -3.58
C GLU A 560 -16.57 -9.27 -3.65
N ALA A 561 -15.31 -8.86 -3.54
CA ALA A 561 -14.93 -7.47 -3.67
C ALA A 561 -15.13 -6.93 -5.09
N VAL A 562 -14.77 -7.70 -6.13
CA VAL A 562 -15.02 -7.34 -7.54
C VAL A 562 -16.52 -7.13 -7.75
N ASP A 563 -17.35 -8.07 -7.29
CA ASP A 563 -18.81 -7.95 -7.41
C ASP A 563 -19.32 -6.70 -6.70
N ALA A 564 -18.81 -6.39 -5.50
CA ALA A 564 -19.23 -5.22 -4.72
C ALA A 564 -18.87 -3.87 -5.37
N LEU A 565 -17.80 -3.82 -6.18
CA LEU A 565 -17.34 -2.61 -6.87
C LEU A 565 -18.16 -2.26 -8.12
N VAL A 566 -18.82 -3.26 -8.70
CA VAL A 566 -19.61 -3.09 -9.93
C VAL A 566 -20.99 -2.51 -9.60
N PRO A 567 -21.45 -1.46 -10.31
CA PRO A 567 -22.81 -0.92 -10.16
C PRO A 567 -23.88 -2.00 -10.33
N ARG A 568 -25.01 -1.86 -9.63
CA ARG A 568 -26.08 -2.87 -9.62
C ARG A 568 -26.57 -3.24 -11.02
N THR A 569 -26.80 -2.24 -11.86
CA THR A 569 -27.28 -2.40 -13.25
C THR A 569 -26.32 -3.24 -14.11
N VAL A 570 -25.02 -2.96 -14.02
CA VAL A 570 -23.98 -3.71 -14.74
C VAL A 570 -23.88 -5.13 -14.21
N ARG A 571 -23.98 -5.32 -12.89
CA ARG A 571 -23.92 -6.63 -12.24
C ARG A 571 -25.07 -7.54 -12.69
N GLU A 572 -26.29 -6.99 -12.76
CA GLU A 572 -27.46 -7.71 -13.24
C GLU A 572 -27.31 -8.13 -14.71
N ASP A 573 -26.78 -7.24 -15.56
CA ASP A 573 -26.52 -7.57 -16.97
C ASP A 573 -25.51 -8.71 -17.13
N ARG A 574 -24.37 -8.62 -16.43
CA ARG A 574 -23.34 -9.66 -16.49
C ARG A 574 -23.84 -10.99 -15.95
N ARG A 575 -24.65 -10.99 -14.90
CA ARG A 575 -25.27 -12.20 -14.36
C ARG A 575 -26.22 -12.86 -15.36
N ARG A 576 -27.10 -12.09 -16.01
CA ARG A 576 -28.00 -12.62 -17.06
C ARG A 576 -27.21 -13.26 -18.21
N ARG A 577 -26.14 -12.62 -18.67
CA ARG A 577 -25.29 -13.18 -19.74
C ARG A 577 -24.56 -14.46 -19.29
N ALA A 578 -24.11 -14.51 -18.03
CA ALA A 578 -23.48 -15.68 -17.47
C ALA A 578 -24.45 -16.87 -17.39
N GLU A 579 -25.67 -16.64 -16.92
CA GLU A 579 -26.74 -17.65 -16.85
C GLU A 579 -27.04 -18.21 -18.25
N ALA A 580 -27.27 -17.35 -19.24
CA ALA A 580 -27.51 -17.76 -20.63
C ALA A 580 -26.36 -18.60 -21.23
N TRP A 581 -25.10 -18.25 -20.92
CA TRP A 581 -23.96 -19.03 -21.37
C TRP A 581 -23.87 -20.40 -20.70
N THR A 582 -24.14 -20.47 -19.39
CA THR A 582 -24.15 -21.74 -18.65
C THR A 582 -25.23 -22.70 -19.15
N GLU A 583 -26.42 -22.20 -19.48
CA GLU A 583 -27.52 -22.99 -20.05
C GLU A 583 -27.17 -23.53 -21.44
N SER A 584 -26.62 -22.67 -22.31
CA SER A 584 -26.16 -23.07 -23.65
C SER A 584 -25.06 -24.13 -23.60
N THR A 585 -24.09 -23.97 -22.70
CA THR A 585 -23.00 -24.94 -22.53
C THR A 585 -23.49 -26.26 -21.97
N ALA A 586 -24.42 -26.24 -20.99
CA ALA A 586 -25.04 -27.43 -20.46
C ALA A 586 -25.82 -28.20 -21.54
N ALA A 587 -26.57 -27.49 -22.38
CA ALA A 587 -27.29 -28.07 -23.52
C ALA A 587 -26.36 -28.69 -24.58
N GLN A 588 -25.21 -28.08 -24.85
CA GLN A 588 -24.21 -28.63 -25.78
C GLN A 588 -23.51 -29.88 -25.22
N LEU A 589 -23.31 -29.95 -23.90
CA LEU A 589 -22.71 -31.11 -23.25
C LEU A 589 -23.67 -32.29 -23.17
N THR A 590 -24.97 -32.05 -23.00
CA THR A 590 -26.00 -33.11 -23.03
C THR A 590 -26.36 -33.57 -24.45
N ALA A 591 -26.13 -32.74 -25.46
CA ALA A 591 -26.34 -33.08 -26.87
C ALA A 591 -25.15 -33.81 -27.54
N ARG A 592 -24.00 -33.92 -26.87
CA ARG A 592 -22.88 -34.76 -27.34
C ARG A 592 -23.15 -36.23 -26.97
N PRO A 593 -23.27 -37.14 -27.94
CA PRO A 593 -23.57 -38.55 -27.69
C PRO A 593 -22.45 -39.30 -26.95
#